data_AF-A0A8J4SPW8-F1
#
_entry.id   AF-A0A8J4SPW8-F1
#
_cell.length_a   1.000
_cell.length_b   1.000
_cell.length_c   1.000
_cell.angle_alpha   90.00
_cell.angle_beta   90.00
_cell.angle_gamma   90.00
#
_symmetry.space_group_name_H-M   'P 1'
#
loop_
_entity.id
_entity.type
_entity.pdbx_description
1 polymer ?
#
loop_
_entity_poly.entity_id
_entity_poly.type
_entity_poly.pdbx_seq_one_letter_code
_entity_poly.pdbx_strand_id
1 'polypeptide(L)'
;MLLYLLEQEEVSKQAVRKSEAEVRAILAERAEEDLRVNLEVDLFDTLRNQEAHQLRLDLERAAEEERTRCKEVELDYLAPFLAQIEVIGGKLTREQAFGLREECLQDFKQRLITKANIIQARFERETDKLQKKQQWYQLNQINLTKDDEQEYLQFCNDATFRITTLETMLAKHKETAPQRYMDLEKKLRSDPRLSEFLQAG
;
A
#
# COMPACT_ATOMS: atom_id res chain seq x y z
N MET A 1 -64.84 -39.43 -45.17
CA MET A 1 -64.65 -37.97 -44.99
C MET A 1 -65.10 -37.50 -43.62
N LEU A 2 -66.33 -37.77 -43.18
CA LEU A 2 -66.86 -37.29 -41.89
C LEU A 2 -66.19 -37.94 -40.66
N LEU A 3 -65.91 -39.25 -40.69
CA LEU A 3 -65.21 -39.95 -39.61
C LEU A 3 -63.77 -39.42 -39.38
N TYR A 4 -63.06 -39.09 -40.46
CA TYR A 4 -61.74 -38.49 -40.40
C TYR A 4 -61.76 -37.10 -39.77
N LEU A 5 -62.77 -36.28 -40.08
CA LEU A 5 -62.94 -34.96 -39.49
C LEU A 5 -63.22 -35.02 -37.98
N LEU A 6 -64.00 -36.01 -37.52
CA LEU A 6 -64.26 -36.24 -36.09
C LEU A 6 -63.00 -36.69 -35.35
N GLU A 7 -62.18 -37.54 -35.96
CA GLU A 7 -60.90 -37.97 -35.39
C GLU A 7 -59.91 -36.80 -35.28
N GLN A 8 -59.82 -35.96 -36.32
CA GLN A 8 -59.00 -34.74 -36.30
C GLN A 8 -59.49 -33.72 -35.27
N GLU A 9 -60.81 -33.58 -35.10
CA GLU A 9 -61.40 -32.74 -34.07
C GLU A 9 -60.98 -33.21 -32.66
N GLU A 10 -61.07 -34.51 -32.39
CA GLU A 10 -60.68 -35.09 -31.10
C GLU A 10 -59.18 -34.92 -30.82
N VAL A 11 -58.33 -35.14 -31.82
CA VAL A 11 -56.88 -34.88 -31.74
C VAL A 11 -56.61 -33.40 -31.43
N SER A 12 -57.30 -32.48 -32.11
CA SER A 12 -57.13 -31.04 -31.89
C SER A 12 -57.54 -30.63 -30.47
N LYS A 13 -58.66 -31.15 -29.95
CA LYS A 13 -59.14 -30.91 -28.58
C LYS A 13 -58.15 -31.43 -27.54
N GLN A 14 -57.60 -32.62 -27.75
CA GLN A 14 -56.60 -33.18 -26.87
C GLN A 14 -55.29 -32.38 -26.90
N ALA A 15 -54.89 -31.88 -28.07
CA ALA A 15 -53.72 -31.01 -28.20
C ALA A 15 -53.90 -29.70 -27.43
N VAL A 16 -55.06 -29.04 -27.55
CA VAL A 16 -55.37 -27.81 -26.80
C VAL A 16 -55.36 -28.06 -25.30
N ARG A 17 -55.99 -29.14 -24.81
CA ARG A 17 -55.98 -29.48 -23.37
C ARG A 17 -54.58 -29.75 -22.83
N LYS A 18 -53.72 -30.39 -23.61
CA LYS A 18 -52.30 -30.60 -23.24
C LYS A 18 -51.56 -29.28 -23.14
N SER A 19 -51.76 -28.39 -24.11
CA SER A 19 -51.16 -27.05 -24.10
C SER A 19 -51.63 -26.21 -22.92
N GLU A 20 -52.93 -26.24 -22.60
CA GLU A 20 -53.47 -25.55 -21.41
C GLU A 20 -52.88 -26.08 -20.10
N ALA A 21 -52.66 -27.39 -19.99
CA ALA A 21 -52.05 -28.00 -18.82
C ALA A 21 -50.57 -27.60 -18.68
N GLU A 22 -49.83 -27.57 -19.79
CA GLU A 22 -48.44 -27.12 -19.83
C GLU A 22 -48.30 -25.65 -19.43
N VAL A 23 -49.11 -24.76 -20.00
CA VAL A 23 -49.11 -23.34 -19.63
C VAL A 23 -49.43 -23.15 -18.16
N ARG A 24 -50.38 -23.91 -17.62
CA ARG A 24 -50.72 -23.83 -16.19
C ARG A 24 -49.56 -24.28 -15.29
N ALA A 25 -48.81 -25.32 -15.70
CA ALA A 25 -47.62 -25.77 -14.98
C ALA A 25 -46.51 -24.71 -14.99
N ILE A 26 -46.24 -24.12 -16.17
CA ILE A 26 -45.25 -23.04 -16.31
C ILE A 26 -45.61 -21.84 -15.42
N LEU A 27 -46.87 -21.44 -15.39
CA LEU A 27 -47.32 -20.31 -14.56
C LEU A 27 -47.20 -20.61 -13.05
N ALA A 28 -47.42 -21.86 -12.64
CA ALA A 28 -47.24 -22.27 -11.25
C ALA A 28 -45.77 -22.21 -10.83
N GLU A 29 -44.87 -22.74 -11.66
CA GLU A 29 -43.42 -22.69 -11.43
C GLU A 29 -42.91 -21.24 -11.38
N ARG A 30 -43.37 -20.38 -12.31
CA ARG A 30 -43.05 -18.94 -12.30
C ARG A 30 -43.50 -18.25 -11.01
N ALA A 31 -44.68 -18.57 -10.51
CA ALA A 31 -45.18 -18.00 -9.25
C ALA A 31 -44.34 -18.45 -8.04
N GLU A 32 -43.83 -19.69 -8.05
CA GLU A 32 -42.92 -20.18 -7.02
C GLU A 32 -41.52 -19.53 -7.12
N GLU A 33 -41.01 -19.34 -8.33
CA GLU A 33 -39.75 -18.62 -8.59
C GLU A 33 -39.83 -17.15 -8.13
N ASP A 34 -40.92 -16.45 -8.45
CA ASP A 34 -41.14 -15.05 -8.04
C ASP A 34 -41.22 -14.88 -6.52
N LEU A 35 -41.69 -15.92 -5.80
CA LEU A 35 -41.69 -15.95 -4.33
C LEU A 35 -40.30 -16.20 -3.73
N ARG A 36 -39.38 -16.80 -4.49
CA ARG A 36 -38.03 -17.19 -4.04
C ARG A 36 -36.96 -16.69 -5.00
N VAL A 37 -36.82 -15.37 -5.06
CA VAL A 37 -35.74 -14.72 -5.82
C VAL A 37 -34.41 -14.89 -5.09
N ASN A 38 -33.72 -15.99 -5.34
CA ASN A 38 -32.34 -16.21 -4.92
C ASN A 38 -31.39 -15.61 -5.96
N LEU A 39 -30.99 -14.35 -5.76
CA LEU A 39 -29.92 -13.74 -6.53
C LEU A 39 -28.59 -14.09 -5.88
N GLU A 40 -27.68 -14.73 -6.61
CA GLU A 40 -26.29 -14.85 -6.19
C GLU A 40 -25.68 -13.45 -6.15
N VAL A 41 -25.45 -12.94 -4.93
CA VAL A 41 -24.81 -11.65 -4.72
C VAL A 41 -23.30 -11.88 -4.82
N ASP A 42 -22.66 -11.18 -5.76
CA ASP A 42 -21.21 -11.24 -5.93
C ASP A 42 -20.48 -10.76 -4.66
N LEU A 43 -19.35 -11.39 -4.35
CA LEU A 43 -18.53 -11.11 -3.16
C LEU A 43 -18.05 -9.64 -3.13
N PHE A 44 -17.98 -9.01 -4.30
CA PHE A 44 -17.52 -7.63 -4.50
C PHE A 44 -18.66 -6.61 -4.58
N ASP A 45 -19.93 -7.02 -4.47
CA ASP A 45 -21.07 -6.11 -4.48
C ASP A 45 -21.25 -5.43 -3.11
N THR A 46 -20.54 -4.32 -2.94
CA THR A 46 -20.48 -3.53 -1.70
C THR A 46 -21.81 -2.89 -1.26
N LEU A 47 -22.84 -2.89 -2.11
CA LEU A 47 -24.15 -2.32 -1.77
C LEU A 47 -25.12 -3.38 -1.20
N ARG A 48 -25.01 -4.63 -1.64
CA ARG A 48 -25.86 -5.75 -1.20
C ARG A 48 -25.22 -6.59 -0.09
N ASN A 49 -23.90 -6.66 -0.05
CA ASN A 49 -23.18 -7.42 0.98
C ASN A 49 -22.79 -6.51 2.18
N GLN A 50 -23.72 -6.40 3.14
CA GLN A 50 -23.54 -5.58 4.34
C GLN A 50 -22.37 -6.06 5.22
N GLU A 51 -22.12 -7.37 5.26
CA GLU A 51 -21.03 -7.97 6.05
C GLU A 51 -19.65 -7.57 5.50
N ALA A 52 -19.48 -7.63 4.17
CA ALA A 52 -18.25 -7.20 3.51
C ALA A 52 -17.98 -5.68 3.70
N HIS A 53 -19.04 -4.87 3.69
CA HIS A 53 -18.93 -3.44 3.94
C HIS A 53 -18.49 -3.13 5.38
N GLN A 54 -19.06 -3.81 6.38
CA GLN A 54 -18.67 -3.65 7.78
C GLN A 54 -17.23 -4.09 8.02
N LEU A 55 -16.83 -5.25 7.48
CA LEU A 55 -15.46 -5.74 7.58
C LEU A 55 -14.43 -4.73 7.06
N ARG A 56 -14.73 -4.07 5.93
CA ARG A 56 -13.85 -3.02 5.37
C ARG A 56 -13.71 -1.82 6.32
N LEU A 57 -14.82 -1.35 6.88
CA LEU A 57 -14.83 -0.22 7.82
C LEU A 57 -14.09 -0.55 9.13
N ASP A 58 -14.19 -1.79 9.61
CA ASP A 58 -13.48 -2.24 10.81
C ASP A 58 -11.97 -2.35 10.55
N LEU A 59 -11.57 -2.86 9.38
CA LEU A 59 -10.17 -2.90 8.97
C LEU A 59 -9.55 -1.50 8.82
N GLU A 60 -10.31 -0.55 8.27
CA GLU A 60 -9.88 0.84 8.12
C GLU A 60 -9.70 1.53 9.48
N ARG A 61 -10.67 1.34 10.40
CA ARG A 61 -10.56 1.83 11.78
C ARG A 61 -9.38 1.23 12.54
N ALA A 62 -9.19 -0.09 12.46
CA ALA A 62 -8.05 -0.75 13.09
C ALA A 62 -6.70 -0.24 12.53
N ALA A 63 -6.63 0.05 11.23
CA ALA A 63 -5.45 0.62 10.61
C ALA A 63 -5.18 2.06 11.07
N GLU A 64 -6.22 2.87 11.30
CA GLU A 64 -6.08 4.20 11.87
C GLU A 64 -5.67 4.18 13.34
N GLU A 65 -6.26 3.31 14.15
CA GLU A 65 -5.90 3.11 15.56
C GLU A 65 -4.45 2.62 15.71
N GLU A 66 -3.98 1.73 14.83
CA GLU A 66 -2.58 1.31 14.82
C GLU A 66 -1.65 2.46 14.42
N ARG A 67 -2.07 3.31 13.48
CA ARG A 67 -1.32 4.53 13.09
C ARG A 67 -1.27 5.56 14.21
N THR A 68 -2.32 5.74 14.99
CA THR A 68 -2.33 6.65 16.16
C THR A 68 -1.49 6.07 17.29
N ARG A 69 -1.63 4.77 17.59
CA ARG A 69 -0.81 4.08 18.59
C ARG A 69 0.68 4.17 18.26
N CYS A 70 1.06 3.99 16.99
CA CYS A 70 2.46 4.17 16.54
C CYS A 70 2.97 5.61 16.70
N LYS A 71 2.09 6.63 16.62
CA LYS A 71 2.45 8.04 16.89
C LYS A 71 2.56 8.33 18.39
N GLU A 72 1.76 7.68 19.23
CA GLU A 72 1.83 7.82 20.69
C GLU A 72 3.08 7.14 21.28
N VAL A 73 3.56 6.09 20.63
CA VAL A 73 4.91 5.52 20.88
C VAL A 73 5.98 6.30 20.09
N GLU A 74 5.84 7.62 19.94
CA GLU A 74 6.97 8.49 19.56
C GLU A 74 8.02 8.35 20.68
N LEU A 75 8.94 7.39 20.47
CA LEU A 75 10.10 7.14 21.32
C LEU A 75 10.71 8.47 21.72
N ASP A 76 10.81 8.71 23.02
CA ASP A 76 11.34 9.96 23.59
C ASP A 76 12.69 10.27 22.92
N TYR A 77 12.68 11.27 22.04
CA TYR A 77 13.82 11.60 21.19
C TYR A 77 14.97 12.21 22.01
N LEU A 78 14.71 12.66 23.24
CA LEU A 78 15.70 13.23 24.16
C LEU A 78 16.23 12.19 25.14
N ALA A 79 15.49 11.13 25.44
CA ALA A 79 15.89 10.08 26.39
C ALA A 79 17.32 9.54 26.19
N PRO A 80 17.79 9.20 24.97
CA PRO A 80 19.16 8.69 24.80
C PRO A 80 20.24 9.75 25.09
N PHE A 81 19.95 11.03 24.87
CA PHE A 81 20.89 12.12 25.15
C PHE A 81 20.89 12.49 26.64
N LEU A 82 19.70 12.50 27.26
CA LEU A 82 19.56 12.74 28.70
C LEU A 82 20.21 11.63 29.54
N ALA A 83 20.21 10.38 29.06
CA ALA A 83 20.88 9.27 29.73
C ALA A 83 22.42 9.39 29.73
N GLN A 84 22.99 10.15 28.78
CA GLN A 84 24.44 10.37 28.67
C GLN A 84 24.92 11.53 29.53
N ILE A 85 24.03 12.42 29.96
CA ILE A 85 24.35 13.58 30.79
C ILE A 85 24.16 13.20 32.27
N GLU A 86 25.23 13.29 33.05
CA GLU A 86 25.13 13.22 34.51
C GLU A 86 24.45 14.50 35.03
N VAL A 87 23.17 14.39 35.38
CA VAL A 87 22.40 15.51 35.95
C VAL A 87 22.80 15.70 37.41
N ILE A 88 23.74 16.61 37.67
CA ILE A 88 24.10 17.01 39.02
C ILE A 88 22.92 17.82 39.62
N GLY A 89 22.14 17.20 40.52
CA GLY A 89 21.06 17.86 41.27
C GLY A 89 19.69 17.93 40.58
N GLY A 90 19.45 17.12 39.55
CA GLY A 90 18.12 16.98 38.93
C GLY A 90 17.66 18.15 38.04
N LYS A 91 18.52 19.13 37.76
CA LYS A 91 18.23 20.26 36.87
C LYS A 91 19.29 20.40 35.78
N LEU A 92 18.86 20.59 34.54
CA LEU A 92 19.77 20.90 33.43
C LEU A 92 20.32 22.31 33.59
N THR A 93 21.62 22.49 33.30
CA THR A 93 22.22 23.83 33.15
C THR A 93 21.90 24.37 31.75
N ARG A 94 21.82 25.70 31.60
CA ARG A 94 21.62 26.35 30.29
C ARG A 94 22.61 25.83 29.24
N GLU A 95 23.89 25.76 29.57
CA GLU A 95 24.93 25.25 28.66
C GLU A 95 24.69 23.79 28.23
N GLN A 96 24.25 22.94 29.17
CA GLN A 96 23.90 21.54 28.89
C GLN A 96 22.67 21.44 27.97
N ALA A 97 21.69 22.34 28.12
CA ALA A 97 20.50 22.37 27.27
C ALA A 97 20.82 22.78 25.83
N PHE A 98 21.72 23.77 25.66
CA PHE A 98 22.21 24.16 24.34
C PHE A 98 23.06 23.07 23.70
N GLY A 99 24.00 22.48 24.44
CA GLY A 99 24.83 21.36 23.96
C GLY A 99 23.98 20.16 23.54
N LEU A 100 23.00 19.78 24.36
CA LEU A 100 22.10 18.66 24.06
C LEU A 100 21.27 18.93 22.79
N ARG A 101 20.78 20.17 22.59
CA ARG A 101 20.08 20.54 21.37
C ARG A 101 20.99 20.41 20.14
N GLU A 102 22.22 20.91 20.23
CA GLU A 102 23.18 20.84 19.13
C GLU A 102 23.56 19.40 18.79
N GLU A 103 23.81 18.57 19.80
CA GLU A 103 24.08 17.14 19.62
C GLU A 103 22.91 16.40 18.98
N CYS A 104 21.67 16.64 19.44
CA CYS A 104 20.46 16.09 18.84
C CYS A 104 20.35 16.45 17.35
N LEU A 105 20.54 17.74 17.02
CA LEU A 105 20.45 18.23 15.65
C LEU A 105 21.58 17.70 14.77
N GLN A 106 22.80 17.60 15.32
CA GLN A 106 23.95 17.07 14.61
C GLN A 106 23.80 15.58 14.33
N ASP A 107 23.37 14.78 15.30
CA ASP A 107 23.09 13.34 15.10
C ASP A 107 22.00 13.15 14.04
N PHE A 108 20.91 13.92 14.13
CA PHE A 108 19.85 13.85 13.13
C PHE A 108 20.33 14.21 11.72
N LYS A 109 21.16 15.26 11.60
CA LYS A 109 21.81 15.63 10.33
C LYS A 109 22.70 14.51 9.80
N GLN A 110 23.51 13.89 10.66
CA GLN A 110 24.35 12.75 10.26
C GLN A 110 23.50 11.60 9.76
N ARG A 111 22.41 11.24 10.46
CA ARG A 111 21.49 10.18 10.01
C ARG A 111 20.88 10.47 8.64
N LEU A 112 20.48 11.71 8.37
CA LEU A 112 19.98 12.12 7.05
C LEU A 112 21.06 11.97 5.97
N ILE A 113 22.30 12.37 6.25
CA ILE A 113 23.43 12.22 5.33
C ILE A 113 23.74 10.74 5.09
N THR A 114 23.87 9.94 6.14
CA THR A 114 24.12 8.49 6.06
C THR A 114 23.04 7.80 5.24
N LYS A 115 21.77 8.16 5.43
CA LYS A 115 20.65 7.63 4.65
C LYS A 115 20.80 7.97 3.16
N ALA A 116 21.10 9.23 2.83
CA ALA A 116 21.34 9.64 1.44
C ALA A 116 22.52 8.86 0.83
N ASN A 117 23.62 8.71 1.56
CA ASN A 117 24.80 7.97 1.11
C ASN A 117 24.50 6.49 0.87
N ILE A 118 23.68 5.85 1.71
CA ILE A 118 23.26 4.45 1.49
C ILE A 118 22.43 4.32 0.21
N ILE A 119 21.50 5.25 -0.04
CA ILE A 119 20.68 5.24 -1.26
C ILE A 119 21.58 5.46 -2.49
N GLN A 120 22.48 6.44 -2.42
CA GLN A 120 23.43 6.75 -3.48
C GLN A 120 24.36 5.56 -3.81
N ALA A 121 24.94 4.92 -2.79
CA ALA A 121 25.81 3.75 -2.97
C ALA A 121 25.05 2.57 -3.59
N ARG A 122 23.77 2.39 -3.26
CA ARG A 122 22.92 1.38 -3.91
C ARG A 122 22.63 1.73 -5.37
N PHE A 123 22.35 3.00 -5.64
CA PHE A 123 22.11 3.50 -7.00
C PHE A 123 23.33 3.26 -7.90
N GLU A 124 24.52 3.65 -7.43
CA GLU A 124 25.79 3.42 -8.14
C GLU A 124 26.02 1.92 -8.38
N ARG A 125 25.81 1.09 -7.35
CA ARG A 125 25.97 -0.36 -7.47
C ARG A 125 25.04 -1.00 -8.50
N GLU A 126 23.77 -0.61 -8.55
CA GLU A 126 22.83 -1.15 -9.54
C GLU A 126 23.15 -0.63 -10.95
N THR A 127 23.60 0.63 -11.07
CA THR A 127 24.04 1.22 -12.34
C THR A 127 25.28 0.52 -12.89
N ASP A 128 26.29 0.27 -12.06
CA ASP A 128 27.50 -0.47 -12.43
C ASP A 128 27.19 -1.90 -12.88
N LYS A 129 26.25 -2.58 -12.21
CA LYS A 129 25.80 -3.92 -12.61
C LYS A 129 25.16 -3.91 -13.98
N LEU A 130 24.26 -2.94 -14.22
CA LEU A 130 23.59 -2.80 -15.52
C LEU A 130 24.62 -2.53 -16.61
N GLN A 131 25.56 -1.60 -16.39
CA GLN A 131 26.61 -1.27 -17.35
C GLN A 131 27.50 -2.48 -17.67
N LYS A 132 27.92 -3.24 -16.66
CA LYS A 132 28.72 -4.47 -16.87
C LYS A 132 27.95 -5.53 -17.66
N LYS A 133 26.65 -5.71 -17.38
CA LYS A 133 25.82 -6.67 -18.11
C LYS A 133 25.59 -6.22 -19.56
N GLN A 134 25.41 -4.92 -19.79
CA GLN A 134 25.31 -4.34 -21.15
C GLN A 134 26.61 -4.55 -21.95
N GLN A 135 27.77 -4.29 -21.35
CA GLN A 135 29.07 -4.56 -21.98
C GLN A 135 29.25 -6.05 -22.30
N TRP A 136 28.90 -6.92 -21.35
CA TRP A 136 28.95 -8.37 -21.55
C TRP A 136 28.05 -8.83 -22.70
N TYR A 137 26.84 -8.27 -22.81
CA TYR A 137 25.90 -8.58 -23.89
C TYR A 137 26.44 -8.14 -25.26
N GLN A 138 27.02 -6.93 -25.35
CA GLN A 138 27.65 -6.44 -26.58
C GLN A 138 28.77 -7.37 -27.09
N LEU A 139 29.55 -7.96 -26.18
CA LEU A 139 30.65 -8.86 -26.53
C LEU A 139 30.18 -10.27 -26.93
N ASN A 140 29.08 -10.77 -26.34
CA ASN A 140 28.61 -12.14 -26.52
C ASN A 140 27.39 -12.26 -27.45
N GLN A 141 26.96 -11.17 -28.08
CA GLN A 141 25.75 -11.08 -28.90
C GLN A 141 25.65 -12.16 -29.99
N ILE A 142 26.78 -12.58 -30.57
CA ILE A 142 26.82 -13.55 -31.68
C ILE A 142 26.58 -14.99 -31.19
N ASN A 143 26.85 -15.28 -29.91
CA ASN A 143 26.80 -16.62 -29.34
C ASN A 143 25.56 -16.85 -28.45
N LEU A 144 24.62 -15.89 -28.43
CA LEU A 144 23.51 -15.90 -27.48
C LEU A 144 22.30 -16.67 -28.03
N THR A 145 21.65 -17.48 -27.18
CA THR A 145 20.41 -18.16 -27.54
C THR A 145 19.19 -17.26 -27.28
N LYS A 146 18.02 -17.63 -27.83
CA LYS A 146 16.78 -16.86 -27.60
C LYS A 146 16.37 -16.80 -26.12
N ASP A 147 16.68 -17.84 -25.35
CA ASP A 147 16.36 -17.89 -23.92
C ASP A 147 17.28 -16.94 -23.12
N ASP A 148 18.56 -16.91 -23.47
CA ASP A 148 19.54 -15.98 -22.89
C ASP A 148 19.22 -14.50 -23.21
N GLU A 149 18.68 -14.21 -24.41
CA GLU A 149 18.20 -12.88 -24.79
C GLU A 149 17.02 -12.45 -23.90
N GLN A 150 16.07 -13.36 -23.63
CA GLN A 150 14.95 -13.08 -22.74
C GLN A 150 15.39 -12.82 -21.30
N GLU A 151 16.33 -13.62 -20.78
CA GLU A 151 16.88 -13.41 -19.43
C GLU A 151 17.60 -12.05 -19.33
N TYR A 152 18.34 -11.66 -20.36
CA TYR A 152 18.98 -10.35 -20.42
C TYR A 152 17.96 -9.20 -20.41
N LEU A 153 16.88 -9.31 -21.19
CA LEU A 153 15.83 -8.30 -21.23
C LEU A 153 15.12 -8.16 -19.88
N GLN A 154 14.82 -9.30 -19.22
CA GLN A 154 14.26 -9.30 -17.87
C GLN A 154 15.20 -8.63 -16.87
N PHE A 155 16.49 -8.98 -16.90
CA PHE A 155 17.49 -8.34 -16.04
C PHE A 155 17.57 -6.82 -16.26
N CYS A 156 17.55 -6.37 -17.52
CA CYS A 156 17.56 -4.94 -17.84
C CYS A 156 16.34 -4.23 -17.28
N ASN A 157 15.14 -4.79 -17.48
CA ASN A 157 13.89 -4.22 -16.96
C ASN A 157 13.93 -4.10 -15.43
N ASP A 158 14.35 -5.16 -14.74
CA ASP A 158 14.48 -5.18 -13.29
C ASP A 158 15.49 -4.17 -12.78
N ALA A 159 16.66 -4.08 -13.42
CA ALA A 159 17.70 -3.13 -13.06
C ALA A 159 17.23 -1.68 -13.27
N THR A 160 16.59 -1.39 -14.41
CA THR A 160 16.01 -0.06 -14.69
C THR A 160 14.93 0.31 -13.67
N PHE A 161 14.06 -0.63 -13.29
CA PHE A 161 13.05 -0.40 -12.25
C PHE A 161 13.70 -0.07 -10.89
N ARG A 162 14.75 -0.80 -10.50
CA ARG A 162 15.49 -0.52 -9.25
C ARG A 162 16.18 0.84 -9.29
N ILE A 163 16.84 1.19 -10.39
CA ILE A 163 17.54 2.45 -10.58
C ILE A 163 16.56 3.64 -10.47
N THR A 164 15.47 3.60 -11.24
CA THR A 164 14.42 4.65 -11.22
C THR A 164 13.75 4.79 -9.84
N THR A 165 13.56 3.69 -9.13
CA THR A 165 13.06 3.70 -7.75
C THR A 165 14.05 4.41 -6.82
N LEU A 166 15.35 4.09 -6.92
CA LEU A 166 16.40 4.71 -6.10
C LEU A 166 16.54 6.20 -6.42
N GLU A 167 16.45 6.61 -7.68
CA GLU A 167 16.43 8.02 -8.09
C GLU A 167 15.26 8.77 -7.46
N THR A 168 14.05 8.21 -7.56
CA THR A 168 12.84 8.79 -6.97
C THR A 168 12.96 8.92 -5.45
N MET A 169 13.49 7.89 -4.79
CA MET A 169 13.75 7.93 -3.35
C MET A 169 14.75 9.02 -2.97
N LEU A 170 15.80 9.21 -3.76
CA LEU A 170 16.84 10.21 -3.51
C LEU A 170 16.31 11.63 -3.75
N ALA A 171 15.53 11.84 -4.81
CA ALA A 171 14.84 13.11 -5.08
C ALA A 171 13.91 13.48 -3.91
N LYS A 172 13.04 12.55 -3.50
CA LYS A 172 12.16 12.74 -2.35
C LYS A 172 12.92 13.00 -1.05
N HIS A 173 14.07 12.34 -0.85
CA HIS A 173 14.92 12.61 0.31
C HIS A 173 15.48 14.04 0.29
N LYS A 174 15.94 14.54 -0.87
CA LYS A 174 16.43 15.91 -1.02
C LYS A 174 15.34 16.95 -0.71
N GLU A 175 14.10 16.69 -1.09
CA GLU A 175 12.96 17.58 -0.79
C GLU A 175 12.55 17.54 0.69
N THR A 176 12.47 16.35 1.29
CA THR A 176 11.90 16.17 2.63
C THR A 176 12.92 16.33 3.77
N ALA A 177 14.20 16.09 3.53
CA ALA A 177 15.26 16.24 4.54
C ALA A 177 15.32 17.63 5.20
N PRO A 178 15.30 18.77 4.46
CA PRO A 178 15.34 20.09 5.08
C PRO A 178 14.09 20.37 5.91
N GLN A 179 12.90 19.95 5.44
CA GLN A 179 11.64 20.10 6.17
C GLN A 179 11.71 19.34 7.51
N ARG A 180 12.14 18.08 7.47
CA ARG A 180 12.29 17.26 8.69
C ARG A 180 13.30 17.84 9.68
N TYR A 181 14.38 18.43 9.19
CA TYR A 181 15.36 19.10 10.04
C TYR A 181 14.76 20.33 10.73
N MET A 182 14.03 21.16 9.97
CA MET A 182 13.31 22.31 10.52
C MET A 182 12.23 21.90 11.53
N ASP A 183 11.51 20.82 11.27
CA ASP A 183 10.48 20.32 12.18
C ASP A 183 11.08 19.83 13.49
N LEU A 184 12.23 19.12 13.45
CA LEU A 184 12.94 18.73 14.67
C LEU A 184 13.45 19.95 15.45
N GLU A 185 13.99 20.95 14.75
CA GLU A 185 14.43 22.18 15.41
C GLU A 185 13.27 22.90 16.11
N LYS A 186 12.11 23.00 15.46
CA LYS A 186 10.89 23.55 16.07
C LYS A 186 10.46 22.73 17.28
N LYS A 187 10.41 21.40 17.16
CA LYS A 187 10.06 20.48 18.26
C LYS A 187 10.99 20.70 19.47
N LEU A 188 12.30 20.77 19.26
CA LEU A 188 13.28 21.00 20.33
C LEU A 188 13.13 22.37 21.00
N ARG A 189 12.71 23.41 20.26
CA ARG A 189 12.44 24.74 20.83
C ARG A 189 11.13 24.79 21.64
N SER A 190 10.12 24.03 21.22
CA SER A 190 8.81 23.94 21.89
C SER A 190 8.77 22.93 23.04
N ASP A 191 9.80 22.09 23.18
CA ASP A 191 9.83 21.02 24.18
C ASP A 191 9.88 21.60 25.61
N PRO A 192 8.96 21.22 26.52
CA PRO A 192 8.94 21.70 27.90
C PRO A 192 10.28 21.55 28.64
N ARG A 193 11.06 20.52 28.33
CA ARG A 193 12.34 20.22 29.01
C ARG A 193 13.47 21.17 28.60
N LEU A 194 13.35 21.81 27.43
CA LEU A 194 14.38 22.68 26.86
C LEU A 194 13.90 24.12 26.66
N SER A 195 12.58 24.34 26.56
CA SER A 195 11.98 25.65 26.27
C SER A 195 12.31 26.69 27.33
N GLU A 196 12.42 26.30 28.60
CA GLU A 196 12.80 27.19 29.70
C GLU A 196 14.19 27.82 29.51
N PHE A 197 15.11 27.11 28.84
CA PHE A 197 16.48 27.57 28.60
C PHE A 197 16.66 28.19 27.20
N LEU A 198 15.82 27.80 26.24
CA LEU A 198 15.93 28.19 24.83
C LEU A 198 15.06 29.40 24.44
N GLN A 199 14.06 29.78 25.24
CA GLN A 199 13.23 30.98 25.00
C GLN A 199 13.84 32.29 25.52
N ALA A 200 14.87 32.23 26.36
CA ALA A 200 15.58 33.40 26.86
C ALA A 200 16.72 33.82 25.91
N GLY A 201 16.36 34.30 24.72
CA GLY A 201 17.26 34.84 23.70
C GLY A 201 16.50 35.71 22.72
#